data_AF-A0A357AYW5-F1
#
_entry.id   AF-A0A357AYW5-F1
#
_cell.length_a   1.000
_cell.length_b   1.000
_cell.length_c   1.000
_cell.angle_alpha   90.00
_cell.angle_beta   90.00
_cell.angle_gamma   90.00
#
_symmetry.space_group_name_H-M   'P 1'
#
loop_
_entity.id
_entity.type
_entity.pdbx_description
1 polymer ?
#
loop_
_entity_poly.entity_id
_entity_poly.type
_entity_poly.pdbx_seq_one_letter_code
_entity_poly.pdbx_strand_id
1 'polypeptide(L)'
;MMKKRNVGFDVIAGLFLVCAFASSLFFTLAGGVRIYKDVSAVLASQYTSRTALGYITAKLHQSDAAGCVSLGVLGDVPAVVISETIDGEAYKTYVYCWEGYIMELFCPASEPLLPADGLRVIAAEKLDFFMDGGFLRIDCVTESGAETGYVGLVSGKGGAYG
;
A
#
# COMPACT_ATOMS: atom_id res chain seq x y z
N MET A 1 -49.66 8.23 42.04
CA MET A 1 -48.73 9.25 41.49
C MET A 1 -48.25 8.75 40.13
N MET A 2 -48.84 9.24 39.04
CA MET A 2 -48.55 8.74 37.68
C MET A 2 -47.43 9.59 37.06
N LYS A 3 -46.25 8.99 36.88
CA LYS A 3 -45.09 9.62 36.23
C LYS A 3 -45.40 9.77 34.74
N LYS A 4 -45.68 11.00 34.28
CA LYS A 4 -45.78 11.33 32.85
C LYS A 4 -44.42 11.00 32.20
N ARG A 5 -44.36 9.90 31.44
CA ARG A 5 -43.22 9.60 30.57
C ARG A 5 -43.28 10.56 29.39
N ASN A 6 -42.25 11.37 29.23
CA ASN A 6 -42.10 12.27 28.08
C ASN A 6 -41.66 11.43 26.88
N VAL A 7 -42.60 10.67 26.29
CA VAL A 7 -42.35 9.78 25.14
C VAL A 7 -41.68 10.53 23.99
N GLY A 8 -42.00 11.81 23.78
CA GLY A 8 -41.33 12.65 22.78
C GLY A 8 -39.85 12.89 23.07
N PHE A 9 -39.46 13.08 24.34
CA PHE A 9 -38.06 13.22 24.73
C PHE A 9 -37.30 11.91 24.56
N ASP A 10 -37.92 10.78 24.95
CA ASP A 10 -37.31 9.45 24.79
C ASP A 10 -37.08 9.09 23.31
N VAL A 11 -38.02 9.44 22.42
CA VAL A 11 -37.92 9.22 20.98
C VAL A 11 -36.84 10.12 20.35
N ILE A 12 -36.79 11.39 20.72
CA ILE A 12 -35.77 12.33 20.22
C ILE A 12 -34.37 11.91 20.71
N ALA A 13 -34.25 11.52 21.97
CA ALA A 13 -32.99 11.02 22.53
C ALA A 13 -32.53 9.73 21.83
N GLY A 14 -33.46 8.80 21.56
CA GLY A 14 -33.17 7.59 20.80
C GLY A 14 -32.69 7.88 19.37
N LEU A 15 -33.35 8.81 18.68
CA LEU A 15 -32.95 9.22 17.32
C LEU A 15 -31.55 9.83 17.30
N PHE A 16 -31.21 10.69 18.26
CA PHE A 16 -29.87 11.24 18.41
C PHE A 16 -28.81 10.15 18.59
N LEU A 17 -29.11 9.13 19.40
CA LEU A 17 -28.20 8.02 19.68
C LEU A 17 -27.94 7.16 18.43
N VAL A 18 -29.00 6.87 17.66
CA VAL A 18 -28.87 6.15 16.38
C VAL A 18 -28.05 6.96 15.37
N CYS A 19 -28.29 8.26 15.25
CA CYS A 19 -27.52 9.14 14.37
C CYS A 19 -26.04 9.23 14.79
N ALA A 20 -25.75 9.32 16.09
CA ALA A 20 -24.40 9.35 16.63
C ALA A 20 -23.66 8.02 16.42
N PHE A 21 -24.37 6.90 16.52
CA PHE A 21 -23.81 5.58 16.23
C PHE A 21 -23.55 5.39 14.73
N ALA A 22 -24.51 5.76 13.89
CA ALA A 22 -24.35 5.71 12.44
C ALA A 22 -23.19 6.61 11.96
N SER A 23 -23.09 7.84 12.48
CA SER A 23 -21.97 8.73 12.12
C SER A 23 -20.63 8.14 12.56
N SER A 24 -20.57 7.52 13.74
CA SER A 24 -19.36 6.83 14.22
C SER A 24 -18.98 5.67 13.31
N LEU A 25 -19.94 4.86 12.85
CA LEU A 25 -19.70 3.81 11.85
C LEU A 25 -19.26 4.37 10.50
N PHE A 26 -19.87 5.46 10.04
CA PHE A 26 -19.44 6.15 8.81
C PHE A 26 -18.01 6.70 8.94
N PHE A 27 -17.64 7.28 10.09
CA PHE A 27 -16.27 7.75 10.34
C PHE A 27 -15.28 6.59 10.46
N THR A 28 -15.65 5.47 11.08
CA THR A 28 -14.81 4.27 11.15
C THR A 28 -14.68 3.58 9.79
N LEU A 29 -15.72 3.57 8.96
CA LEU A 29 -15.66 2.98 7.62
C LEU A 29 -14.91 3.88 6.63
N ALA A 30 -15.17 5.19 6.65
CA ALA A 30 -14.41 6.18 5.90
C ALA A 30 -12.96 6.29 6.39
N GLY A 31 -12.76 6.13 7.70
CA GLY A 31 -11.46 5.98 8.35
C GLY A 31 -10.80 4.66 7.97
N GLY A 32 -11.53 3.56 7.85
CA GLY A 32 -11.00 2.27 7.37
C GLY A 32 -10.46 2.41 5.95
N VAL A 33 -11.14 3.15 5.07
CA VAL A 33 -10.64 3.43 3.71
C VAL A 33 -9.45 4.41 3.70
N ARG A 34 -9.20 5.18 4.78
CA ARG A 34 -8.11 6.18 4.88
C ARG A 34 -6.95 5.80 5.82
N ILE A 35 -7.14 4.89 6.77
CA ILE A 35 -6.15 4.49 7.79
C ILE A 35 -5.28 3.34 7.29
N TYR A 36 -5.75 2.54 6.32
CA TYR A 36 -4.83 1.70 5.53
C TYR A 36 -3.87 2.52 4.65
N LYS A 37 -4.13 3.82 4.46
CA LYS A 37 -3.39 4.67 3.52
C LYS A 37 -2.24 5.47 4.14
N ASP A 38 -2.10 5.51 5.47
CA ASP A 38 -1.24 6.51 6.13
C ASP A 38 -0.34 6.00 7.27
N VAL A 39 -0.14 4.69 7.46
CA VAL A 39 0.87 4.20 8.42
C VAL A 39 2.28 4.27 7.82
N SER A 40 2.44 4.17 6.50
CA SER A 40 3.76 4.31 5.87
C SER A 40 4.23 5.77 5.73
N ALA A 41 3.31 6.75 5.77
CA ALA A 41 3.63 8.16 5.58
C ALA A 41 4.20 8.84 6.83
N VAL A 42 3.85 8.38 8.04
CA VAL A 42 4.30 9.05 9.29
C VAL A 42 5.71 8.63 9.71
N LEU A 43 6.16 7.43 9.34
CA LEU A 43 7.51 6.93 9.69
C LEU A 43 8.59 7.28 8.64
N ALA A 44 8.20 7.71 7.44
CA ALA A 44 9.11 8.22 6.41
C ALA A 44 9.60 9.67 6.66
N SER A 45 9.12 10.32 7.73
CA SER A 45 9.47 11.72 8.03
C SER A 45 10.90 11.91 8.59
N GLN A 46 11.63 10.83 8.90
CA GLN A 46 13.00 10.94 9.46
C GLN A 46 14.09 10.11 8.76
N TYR A 47 13.76 9.24 7.79
CA TYR A 47 14.77 8.48 7.05
C TYR A 47 15.09 9.14 5.71
N THR A 48 16.26 9.78 5.68
CA THR A 48 17.03 10.26 4.54
C THR A 48 16.80 9.48 3.23
N SER A 49 15.83 9.88 2.41
CA SER A 49 15.67 9.33 1.05
C SER A 49 15.21 10.42 0.09
N ARG A 50 16.16 11.20 -0.43
CA ARG A 50 15.93 12.17 -1.51
C ARG A 50 15.89 11.51 -2.89
N THR A 51 16.05 10.19 -3.00
CA THR A 51 16.13 9.46 -4.26
C THR A 51 15.09 8.34 -4.34
N ALA A 52 14.53 8.15 -5.53
CA ALA A 52 13.58 7.08 -5.84
C ALA A 52 14.09 5.69 -5.43
N LEU A 53 15.39 5.46 -5.64
CA LEU A 53 16.03 4.18 -5.35
C LEU A 53 16.11 3.87 -3.86
N GLY A 54 16.41 4.87 -3.03
CA GLY A 54 16.48 4.70 -1.59
C GLY A 54 15.11 4.34 -1.01
N TYR A 55 14.04 4.93 -1.55
CA TYR A 55 12.68 4.60 -1.17
C TYR A 55 12.32 3.15 -1.50
N ILE A 56 12.52 2.73 -2.76
CA ILE A 56 12.20 1.36 -3.19
C ILE A 56 13.01 0.35 -2.39
N THR A 57 14.31 0.60 -2.20
CA THR A 57 15.19 -0.28 -1.42
C THR A 57 14.71 -0.41 0.03
N ALA A 58 14.35 0.70 0.67
CA ALA A 58 13.85 0.69 2.03
C ALA A 58 12.51 -0.07 2.15
N LYS A 59 11.59 0.14 1.20
CA LYS A 59 10.32 -0.59 1.15
C LYS A 59 10.54 -2.09 1.01
N LEU A 60 11.41 -2.49 0.08
CA LEU A 60 11.73 -3.90 -0.14
C LEU A 60 12.36 -4.54 1.09
N HIS A 61 13.32 -3.87 1.73
CA HIS A 61 13.92 -4.35 2.97
C HIS A 61 12.91 -4.44 4.13
N GLN A 62 12.01 -3.47 4.26
CA GLN A 62 10.97 -3.50 5.29
C GLN A 62 10.04 -4.71 5.12
N SER A 63 9.80 -5.11 3.87
CA SER A 63 8.95 -6.24 3.51
C SER A 63 9.74 -7.52 3.17
N ASP A 64 11.05 -7.56 3.43
CA ASP A 64 11.94 -8.71 3.14
C ASP A 64 11.79 -9.81 4.19
N ALA A 65 10.56 -10.28 4.38
CA ALA A 65 10.30 -11.60 4.91
C ALA A 65 10.48 -12.63 3.78
N ALA A 66 10.98 -13.81 4.13
CA ALA A 66 11.33 -14.84 3.14
C ALA A 66 10.16 -15.15 2.18
N GLY A 67 10.39 -14.94 0.87
CA GLY A 67 9.44 -15.28 -0.18
C GLY A 67 8.35 -14.24 -0.49
N CYS A 68 8.34 -13.09 0.19
CA CYS A 68 7.28 -12.10 0.03
C CYS A 68 7.44 -11.20 -1.21
N VAL A 69 8.64 -11.04 -1.76
CA VAL A 69 8.93 -10.16 -2.90
C VAL A 69 9.05 -10.94 -4.20
N SER A 70 8.36 -10.49 -5.25
CA SER A 70 8.36 -11.09 -6.58
C SER A 70 8.23 -10.04 -7.68
N LEU A 71 8.62 -10.38 -8.91
CA LEU A 71 8.30 -9.56 -10.09
C LEU A 71 6.94 -9.96 -10.64
N GLY A 72 6.18 -8.96 -11.06
CA GLY A 72 4.87 -9.17 -11.67
C GLY A 72 4.48 -8.01 -12.58
N VAL A 73 3.20 -7.99 -12.93
CA VAL A 73 2.59 -6.93 -13.73
C VAL A 73 1.28 -6.49 -13.10
N LEU A 74 1.00 -5.19 -13.15
CA LEU A 74 -0.29 -4.62 -12.79
C LEU A 74 -0.94 -4.13 -14.09
N GLY A 75 -1.91 -4.89 -14.60
CA GLY A 75 -2.35 -4.76 -15.98
C GLY A 75 -1.19 -5.08 -16.92
N ASP A 76 -0.74 -4.07 -17.68
CA ASP A 76 0.41 -4.16 -18.60
C ASP A 76 1.67 -3.46 -18.06
N VAL A 77 1.65 -2.99 -16.82
CA VAL A 77 2.75 -2.22 -16.22
C VAL A 77 3.65 -3.15 -15.40
N PRO A 78 4.96 -3.22 -15.68
CA PRO A 78 5.91 -3.95 -14.84
C PRO A 78 5.89 -3.43 -13.40
N ALA A 79 5.84 -4.36 -12.45
CA ALA A 79 5.75 -4.03 -11.04
C ALA A 79 6.58 -5.01 -10.19
N VAL A 80 7.08 -4.52 -9.07
CA VAL A 80 7.45 -5.39 -7.95
C VAL A 80 6.20 -5.63 -7.11
N VAL A 81 5.97 -6.89 -6.77
CA VAL A 81 4.82 -7.34 -5.98
C VAL A 81 5.33 -7.87 -4.65
N ILE A 82 4.87 -7.24 -3.57
CA ILE A 82 5.10 -7.65 -2.20
C ILE A 82 3.83 -8.33 -1.69
N SER A 83 3.93 -9.58 -1.26
CA SER A 83 2.81 -10.37 -0.76
C SER A 83 2.87 -10.50 0.75
N GLU A 84 1.78 -10.17 1.42
CA GLU A 84 1.66 -10.20 2.87
C GLU A 84 0.36 -10.92 3.27
N THR A 85 0.35 -11.54 4.46
CA THR A 85 -0.86 -12.12 5.05
C THR A 85 -1.21 -11.36 6.31
N ILE A 86 -2.38 -10.73 6.33
CA ILE A 86 -2.87 -9.92 7.45
C ILE A 86 -4.19 -10.53 7.91
N ASP A 87 -4.28 -10.93 9.18
CA ASP A 87 -5.47 -11.56 9.77
C ASP A 87 -6.01 -12.78 9.00
N GLY A 88 -5.12 -13.51 8.30
CA GLY A 88 -5.47 -14.69 7.51
C GLY A 88 -5.88 -14.40 6.06
N GLU A 89 -5.92 -13.13 5.65
CA GLU A 89 -6.19 -12.71 4.28
C GLU A 89 -4.91 -12.32 3.54
N ALA A 90 -4.85 -12.65 2.24
CA ALA A 90 -3.70 -12.36 1.39
C ALA A 90 -3.82 -10.98 0.73
N TYR A 91 -2.85 -10.13 1.02
CA TYR A 91 -2.70 -8.80 0.45
C TYR A 91 -1.48 -8.72 -0.45
N LYS A 92 -1.55 -7.81 -1.42
CA LYS A 92 -0.45 -7.46 -2.31
C LYS A 92 -0.22 -5.96 -2.29
N THR A 93 1.05 -5.58 -2.26
CA THR A 93 1.50 -4.22 -2.58
C THR A 93 2.24 -4.25 -3.90
N TYR A 94 1.77 -3.47 -4.88
CA TYR A 94 2.45 -3.26 -6.15
C TYR A 94 3.26 -1.96 -6.10
N VAL A 95 4.53 -2.02 -6.48
CA VAL A 95 5.39 -0.85 -6.72
C VAL A 95 5.72 -0.79 -8.19
N TYR A 96 5.34 0.29 -8.87
CA TYR A 96 5.41 0.41 -10.33
C TYR A 96 5.57 1.87 -10.77
N CYS A 97 5.87 2.11 -12.05
CA CYS A 97 5.91 3.47 -12.61
C CYS A 97 4.72 3.69 -13.55
N TRP A 98 4.01 4.79 -13.34
CA TRP A 98 2.84 5.18 -14.13
C TRP A 98 2.72 6.70 -14.18
N GLU A 99 2.51 7.25 -15.39
CA GLU A 99 2.24 8.68 -15.60
C GLU A 99 3.26 9.62 -14.92
N GLY A 100 4.55 9.29 -14.98
CA GLY A 100 5.63 10.11 -14.42
C GLY A 100 5.84 9.99 -12.90
N TYR A 101 5.24 8.98 -12.27
CA TYR A 101 5.40 8.71 -10.85
C TYR A 101 5.66 7.24 -10.57
N ILE A 102 6.48 6.98 -9.56
CA ILE A 102 6.45 5.74 -8.79
C ILE A 102 5.16 5.71 -7.99
N MET A 103 4.42 4.64 -8.16
CA MET A 103 3.13 4.39 -7.55
C MET A 103 3.21 3.21 -6.58
N GLU A 104 2.40 3.26 -5.53
CA GLU A 104 2.11 2.13 -4.66
C GLU A 104 0.63 1.77 -4.65
N LEU A 105 0.30 0.50 -4.85
CA LEU A 105 -1.07 0.00 -4.76
C LEU A 105 -1.14 -1.18 -3.78
N PHE A 106 -1.76 -0.95 -2.63
CA PHE A 106 -2.06 -1.98 -1.63
C PHE A 106 -3.51 -2.46 -1.79
N CYS A 107 -3.70 -3.77 -1.88
CA CYS A 107 -4.99 -4.36 -2.23
C CYS A 107 -5.10 -5.84 -1.82
N PRO A 108 -6.33 -6.37 -1.64
CA PRO A 108 -6.55 -7.81 -1.56
C PRO A 108 -6.13 -8.50 -2.88
N ALA A 109 -5.62 -9.73 -2.80
CA ALA A 109 -5.11 -10.45 -3.96
C ALA A 109 -6.16 -10.80 -5.04
N SER A 110 -7.45 -10.64 -4.75
CA SER A 110 -8.59 -11.11 -5.57
C SER A 110 -9.27 -10.04 -6.42
N GLU A 111 -8.83 -8.79 -6.39
CA GLU A 111 -9.51 -7.69 -7.08
C GLU A 111 -8.93 -7.35 -8.47
N PRO A 112 -9.77 -6.96 -9.45
CA PRO A 112 -9.31 -6.35 -10.69
C PRO A 112 -8.84 -4.91 -10.40
N LEU A 113 -7.60 -4.60 -10.73
CA LEU A 113 -6.95 -3.34 -10.35
C LEU A 113 -6.43 -2.60 -11.58
N LEU A 114 -6.55 -1.28 -11.59
CA LEU A 114 -5.97 -0.44 -12.62
C LEU A 114 -4.70 0.25 -12.11
N PRO A 115 -3.68 0.46 -12.96
CA PRO A 115 -2.51 1.25 -12.60
C PRO A 115 -2.83 2.67 -12.09
N ALA A 116 -3.98 3.21 -12.48
CA ALA A 116 -4.45 4.52 -12.02
C ALA A 116 -4.90 4.54 -10.55
N ASP A 117 -5.19 3.38 -9.94
CA ASP A 117 -5.74 3.29 -8.58
C ASP A 117 -4.67 3.43 -7.49
N GLY A 118 -3.39 3.37 -7.86
CA GLY A 118 -2.26 3.52 -6.94
C GLY A 118 -2.08 4.93 -6.39
N LEU A 119 -1.31 5.01 -5.31
CA LEU A 119 -0.88 6.23 -4.69
C LEU A 119 0.43 6.71 -5.32
N ARG A 120 0.48 7.98 -5.75
CA ARG A 120 1.71 8.64 -6.20
C ARG A 120 2.67 8.83 -5.02
N VAL A 121 3.90 8.36 -5.16
CA VAL A 121 4.92 8.44 -4.11
C VAL A 121 6.03 9.41 -4.51
N ILE A 122 6.73 9.14 -5.62
CA ILE A 122 7.92 9.87 -6.06
C ILE A 122 7.82 10.13 -7.56
N ALA A 123 8.21 11.31 -8.04
CA ALA A 123 8.31 11.59 -9.46
C ALA A 123 9.42 10.74 -10.10
N ALA A 124 9.08 10.01 -11.16
CA ALA A 124 10.03 9.21 -11.93
C ALA A 124 9.50 9.01 -13.35
N GLU A 125 10.38 9.14 -14.33
CA GLU A 125 10.05 8.94 -15.73
C GLU A 125 9.98 7.44 -16.07
N LYS A 126 10.81 6.63 -15.41
CA LYS A 126 10.91 5.20 -15.66
C LYS A 126 11.29 4.43 -14.41
N LEU A 127 10.77 3.21 -14.31
CA LEU A 127 11.17 2.22 -13.33
C LEU A 127 11.11 0.83 -13.94
N ASP A 128 12.24 0.13 -13.94
CA ASP A 128 12.36 -1.25 -14.41
C ASP A 128 12.99 -2.13 -13.33
N PHE A 129 12.64 -3.41 -13.38
CA PHE A 129 13.05 -4.40 -12.41
C PHE A 129 13.57 -5.67 -13.09
N PHE A 130 14.68 -6.19 -12.60
CA PHE A 130 15.31 -7.40 -13.16
C PHE A 130 15.80 -8.31 -12.04
N MET A 131 15.55 -9.60 -12.16
CA MET A 131 16.16 -10.60 -11.28
C MET A 131 17.47 -11.09 -11.88
N ASP A 132 18.56 -10.97 -11.13
CA ASP A 132 19.88 -11.47 -11.52
C ASP A 132 20.61 -12.10 -10.33
N GLY A 133 20.92 -13.40 -10.43
CA GLY A 133 21.76 -14.10 -9.44
C GLY A 133 21.26 -14.05 -7.98
N GLY A 134 19.94 -13.90 -7.75
CA GLY A 134 19.35 -13.75 -6.41
C GLY A 134 19.27 -12.30 -5.90
N PHE A 135 19.71 -11.34 -6.70
CA PHE A 135 19.52 -9.91 -6.47
C PHE A 135 18.40 -9.38 -7.38
N LEU A 136 17.64 -8.44 -6.83
CA LEU A 136 16.72 -7.60 -7.58
C LEU A 136 17.45 -6.33 -7.99
N ARG A 137 17.71 -6.18 -9.29
CA ARG A 137 18.20 -4.95 -9.88
C ARG A 137 17.01 -4.02 -10.15
N ILE A 138 17.19 -2.76 -9.79
CA ILE A 138 16.22 -1.68 -9.96
C ILE A 138 16.90 -0.60 -10.82
N ASP A 139 16.32 -0.30 -11.97
CA ASP A 139 16.74 0.81 -12.82
C ASP A 139 15.66 1.89 -12.77
N CYS A 140 16.01 3.10 -12.32
CA CYS A 140 15.08 4.20 -12.19
C CYS A 140 15.61 5.44 -12.91
N VAL A 141 14.72 6.15 -13.60
CA VAL A 141 15.01 7.44 -14.23
C VAL A 141 14.16 8.50 -13.57
N THR A 142 14.80 9.52 -13.01
CA THR A 142 14.16 10.69 -12.39
C THR A 142 14.71 11.97 -13.00
N GLU A 143 14.16 13.13 -12.61
CA GLU A 143 14.70 14.44 -13.02
C GLU A 143 16.18 14.63 -12.63
N SER A 144 16.65 13.93 -11.59
CA SER A 144 18.04 14.00 -11.16
C SER A 144 18.99 13.14 -12.01
N GLY A 145 18.45 12.30 -12.89
CA GLY A 145 19.18 11.38 -13.75
C GLY A 145 18.75 9.91 -13.60
N ALA A 146 19.49 9.04 -14.29
CA ALA A 146 19.32 7.60 -14.21
C ALA A 146 20.14 7.01 -13.05
N GLU A 147 19.49 6.20 -12.23
CA GLU A 147 20.07 5.50 -11.09
C GLU A 147 19.82 3.99 -11.22
N THR A 148 20.83 3.18 -10.89
CA THR A 148 20.72 1.72 -10.83
C THR A 148 21.13 1.24 -9.44
N GLY A 149 20.39 0.28 -8.91
CA GLY A 149 20.60 -0.28 -7.58
C GLY A 149 20.31 -1.76 -7.54
N TYR A 150 20.84 -2.42 -6.51
CA TYR A 150 20.74 -3.86 -6.32
C TYR A 150 20.29 -4.14 -4.89
N VAL A 151 19.25 -4.97 -4.77
CA VAL A 151 18.69 -5.40 -3.49
C VAL A 151 18.84 -6.91 -3.39
N GLY A 152 19.52 -7.39 -2.35
CA GLY A 152 19.57 -8.83 -2.07
C GLY A 152 18.23 -9.27 -1.48
N LEU A 153 17.57 -10.26 -2.09
CA LEU A 153 16.32 -10.80 -1.56
C LEU A 153 16.59 -12.12 -0.86
N VAL A 154 16.05 -12.32 0.35
CA VAL A 154 16.10 -13.63 1.02
C VAL A 154 15.38 -14.72 0.19
N SER A 155 14.43 -14.30 -0.67
CA SER A 155 13.69 -15.13 -1.63
C SER A 155 14.56 -15.80 -2.71
N GLY A 156 15.82 -15.38 -2.91
CA GLY A 156 16.76 -15.95 -3.89
C GLY A 156 17.13 -17.44 -3.68
N LYS A 157 16.56 -18.12 -2.67
CA LYS A 157 16.69 -19.56 -2.44
C LYS A 157 15.47 -20.41 -2.85
N GLY A 158 14.40 -19.83 -3.40
CA GLY A 158 13.10 -20.51 -3.51
C GLY A 158 12.39 -20.45 -4.87
N GLY A 159 13.10 -20.29 -5.98
CA GLY A 159 12.47 -20.12 -7.30
C GLY A 159 13.05 -21.01 -8.39
N ALA A 160 13.18 -22.31 -8.13
CA ALA A 160 13.19 -23.31 -9.20
C ALA A 160 11.83 -24.03 -9.16
N TYR A 161 11.29 -24.30 -10.36
CA TYR A 161 10.06 -25.04 -10.69
C TYR A 161 8.77 -24.22 -10.84
N GLY A 162 8.24 -24.33 -12.06
CA GLY A 162 7.04 -23.73 -12.61
C GLY A 162 7.12 -23.77 -14.13
#